data_AF-A0A352SB49-F1
#
_entry.id   AF-A0A352SB49-F1
#
_cell.length_a   1.000
_cell.length_b   1.000
_cell.length_c   1.000
_cell.angle_alpha   90.00
_cell.angle_beta   90.00
_cell.angle_gamma   90.00
#
_symmetry.space_group_name_H-M   'P 1'
#
loop_
_entity.id
_entity.type
_entity.pdbx_description
1 polymer ?
#
loop_
_entity_poly.entity_id
_entity_poly.type
_entity_poly.pdbx_seq_one_letter_code
_entity_poly.pdbx_strand_id
1 'polypeptide(L)'
;MSFNTILSSEVAEAAAAQLSSTPEPAPVPAAEAPAAPQRDLSVLAWLAPSLRTALDDAAIELGHYVDEIQQTPEALGARDTTSLRLAGQQLHQAAGAVHIVGLRGVDAYCQALRRLLEAIDAGTVPASQETLVVFRTGAQALAEYVDDLMAGDAEDPLRLYQPYATALNLMKEERVHPADLWLDELQMLPGIVLPTLSASAVTRARQRFEAALLRALRLPAPCPDTSMLREAWLPLQLALDDVRNQEQEARRATDTPDRGIWHTLAMVFRGLAHGLLPSDLLAKRFAARTHLLVRQYLQGQVRVPQALLNDAIFFLVSTGLAADESDDIATPAVQVAVQVLRADIARSLQAYRVDPAHVVARADFRQRYYGWLDAIDTRNLQQAARSIERAAGEDQAGWELAVASLAEAALPLAQPALEQCLTAVAAHAGRRPSNDALGRAGVALFLSQALAMPWR
;
A
#
# COMPACT_ATOMS: atom_id res chain seq x y z
N MET A 1 -16.74 53.13 74.17
CA MET A 1 -18.17 52.93 74.48
C MET A 1 -18.59 51.70 73.68
N SER A 2 -18.30 50.48 74.15
CA SER A 2 -18.99 49.71 75.21
C SER A 2 -20.37 49.22 74.78
N PHE A 3 -20.63 47.96 75.18
CA PHE A 3 -21.85 47.14 75.07
C PHE A 3 -21.93 46.31 73.76
N ASN A 4 -22.18 44.99 73.77
CA ASN A 4 -22.43 44.06 74.86
C ASN A 4 -22.28 42.60 74.37
N THR A 5 -21.85 41.75 75.30
CA THR A 5 -21.78 40.28 75.26
C THR A 5 -23.15 39.61 75.45
N ILE A 6 -23.29 38.33 75.06
CA ILE A 6 -24.00 37.17 75.70
C ILE A 6 -24.31 36.14 74.58
N LEU A 7 -23.55 35.04 74.43
CA LEU A 7 -23.73 33.69 75.02
C LEU A 7 -25.11 33.05 74.81
N SER A 8 -25.18 31.95 74.04
CA SER A 8 -25.65 30.63 74.50
C SER A 8 -25.66 29.60 73.37
N SER A 9 -25.31 28.37 73.74
CA SER A 9 -25.20 27.19 72.91
C SER A 9 -26.54 26.50 72.64
N GLU A 10 -26.52 25.70 71.57
CA GLU A 10 -27.04 24.32 71.49
C GLU A 10 -28.47 24.01 70.98
N VAL A 11 -28.44 23.00 70.09
CA VAL A 11 -29.44 22.03 69.62
C VAL A 11 -30.43 22.44 68.50
N ALA A 12 -30.18 21.86 67.31
CA ALA A 12 -31.12 21.08 66.47
C ALA A 12 -30.59 21.09 65.02
N GLU A 13 -29.81 20.09 64.60
CA GLU A 13 -30.27 18.86 63.93
C GLU A 13 -30.85 19.08 62.52
N ALA A 14 -30.18 18.43 61.55
CA ALA A 14 -30.63 18.04 60.21
C ALA A 14 -31.01 19.11 59.18
N ALA A 15 -30.02 19.54 58.38
CA ALA A 15 -30.24 19.92 56.99
C ALA A 15 -28.99 19.61 56.15
N ALA A 16 -28.83 18.33 55.78
CA ALA A 16 -27.93 17.94 54.70
C ALA A 16 -28.47 18.55 53.39
N ALA A 17 -27.79 19.57 52.89
CA ALA A 17 -28.07 20.18 51.61
C ALA A 17 -27.89 19.14 50.49
N GLN A 18 -28.97 18.90 49.77
CA GLN A 18 -29.04 18.11 48.56
C GLN A 18 -28.04 18.67 47.52
N LEU A 19 -26.99 17.91 47.23
CA LEU A 19 -26.18 18.11 46.04
C LEU A 19 -27.03 17.70 44.83
N SER A 20 -27.37 18.69 44.01
CA SER A 20 -28.02 18.52 42.72
C SER A 20 -27.15 17.62 41.81
N SER A 21 -27.62 16.41 41.54
CA SER A 21 -27.04 15.49 40.56
C SER A 21 -27.30 16.01 39.15
N THR A 22 -26.28 16.59 38.51
CA THR A 22 -26.27 16.85 37.07
C THR A 22 -26.20 15.51 36.34
N PRO A 23 -27.09 15.21 35.37
CA PRO A 23 -27.05 13.94 34.66
C PRO A 23 -25.82 13.86 33.75
N GLU A 24 -25.09 12.77 33.89
CA GLU A 24 -23.99 12.31 33.04
C GLU A 24 -24.44 12.24 31.57
N PRO A 25 -23.71 12.85 30.61
CA PRO A 25 -24.09 12.78 29.22
C PRO A 25 -23.90 11.34 28.70
N ALA A 26 -24.96 10.78 28.13
CA ALA A 26 -24.96 9.46 27.53
C ALA A 26 -23.84 9.31 26.48
N PRO A 27 -23.25 8.11 26.33
CA PRO A 27 -22.24 7.86 25.32
C PRO A 27 -22.82 8.11 23.93
N VAL A 28 -22.21 9.03 23.21
CA VAL A 28 -22.53 9.31 21.81
C VAL A 28 -22.21 8.03 21.02
N PRO A 29 -23.16 7.45 20.26
CA PRO A 29 -22.85 6.31 19.42
C PRO A 29 -21.74 6.70 18.45
N ALA A 30 -20.74 5.82 18.30
CA ALA A 30 -19.68 5.98 17.33
C ALA A 30 -20.30 6.33 15.97
N ALA A 31 -19.98 7.51 15.45
CA ALA A 31 -20.46 7.92 14.14
C ALA A 31 -19.95 6.89 13.12
N GLU A 32 -20.88 6.15 12.51
CA GLU A 32 -20.58 5.36 11.31
C GLU A 32 -19.87 6.29 10.32
N ALA A 33 -18.68 5.88 9.89
CA ALA A 33 -17.95 6.61 8.86
C ALA A 33 -18.89 6.78 7.65
N PRO A 34 -19.02 8.00 7.09
CA PRO A 34 -19.88 8.20 5.94
C PRO A 34 -19.44 7.25 4.82
N ALA A 35 -20.39 6.48 4.27
CA ALA A 35 -20.16 5.65 3.11
C ALA A 35 -19.60 6.54 1.99
N ALA A 36 -18.38 6.23 1.52
CA ALA A 36 -17.76 6.96 0.43
C ALA A 36 -18.71 6.93 -0.79
N PRO A 37 -18.84 8.03 -1.55
CA PRO A 37 -19.72 8.09 -2.70
C PRO A 37 -19.37 6.97 -3.67
N GLN A 38 -20.33 6.10 -3.93
CA GLN A 38 -20.16 4.95 -4.82
C GLN A 38 -20.05 5.48 -6.25
N ARG A 39 -18.88 5.27 -6.87
CA ARG A 39 -18.57 5.82 -8.18
C ARG A 39 -19.39 5.11 -9.26
N ASP A 40 -19.86 5.85 -10.25
CA ASP A 40 -20.56 5.28 -11.40
C ASP A 40 -19.57 4.50 -12.28
N LEU A 41 -19.67 3.17 -12.24
CA LEU A 41 -18.83 2.27 -13.02
C LEU A 41 -19.42 1.96 -14.41
N SER A 42 -20.50 2.62 -14.84
CA SER A 42 -21.12 2.39 -16.16
C SER A 42 -20.14 2.61 -17.32
N VAL A 43 -19.30 3.64 -17.23
CA VAL A 43 -18.24 3.93 -18.22
C VAL A 43 -17.17 2.84 -18.20
N LEU A 44 -16.78 2.37 -17.02
CA LEU A 44 -15.83 1.27 -16.87
C LEU A 44 -16.39 -0.03 -17.45
N ALA A 45 -17.67 -0.33 -17.23
CA ALA A 45 -18.34 -1.51 -17.76
C ALA A 45 -18.29 -1.56 -19.30
N TRP A 46 -18.44 -0.40 -19.93
CA TRP A 46 -18.34 -0.28 -21.38
C TRP A 46 -16.90 -0.37 -21.89
N LEU A 47 -15.93 0.21 -21.18
CA LEU A 47 -14.51 0.24 -21.57
C LEU A 47 -13.73 -1.03 -21.22
N ALA A 48 -14.13 -1.78 -20.20
CA ALA A 48 -13.36 -2.90 -19.66
C ALA A 48 -13.03 -3.99 -20.71
N PRO A 49 -13.94 -4.41 -21.60
CA PRO A 49 -13.59 -5.36 -22.66
C PRO A 49 -12.46 -4.85 -23.56
N SER A 50 -12.54 -3.61 -24.03
CA SER A 50 -11.53 -3.01 -24.89
C SER A 50 -10.20 -2.80 -24.16
N LEU A 51 -10.24 -2.43 -22.88
CA LEU A 51 -9.07 -2.31 -22.03
C LEU A 51 -8.34 -3.65 -21.91
N ARG A 52 -9.07 -4.74 -21.63
CA ARG A 52 -8.49 -6.09 -21.52
C ARG A 52 -7.85 -6.52 -22.84
N THR A 53 -8.56 -6.35 -23.97
CA THR A 53 -8.01 -6.66 -25.29
C THR A 53 -6.74 -5.88 -25.58
N ALA A 54 -6.69 -4.59 -25.26
CA ALA A 54 -5.49 -3.78 -25.47
C ALA A 54 -4.31 -4.22 -24.58
N LEU A 55 -4.55 -4.66 -23.34
CA LEU A 55 -3.50 -5.20 -22.47
C LEU A 55 -2.96 -6.55 -22.98
N ASP A 56 -3.85 -7.43 -23.43
CA ASP A 56 -3.49 -8.72 -24.03
C ASP A 56 -2.67 -8.51 -25.32
N ASP A 57 -3.14 -7.63 -26.21
CA ASP A 57 -2.44 -7.31 -27.45
C ASP A 57 -1.06 -6.70 -27.18
N ALA A 58 -0.94 -5.83 -26.18
CA ALA A 58 0.36 -5.28 -25.79
C ALA A 58 1.36 -6.37 -25.36
N ALA A 59 0.89 -7.35 -24.58
CA ALA A 59 1.70 -8.47 -24.12
C ALA A 59 2.08 -9.45 -25.25
N ILE A 60 1.20 -9.65 -26.22
CA ILE A 60 1.46 -10.47 -27.42
C ILE A 60 2.55 -9.82 -28.28
N GLU A 61 2.42 -8.52 -28.55
CA GLU A 61 3.35 -7.80 -29.42
C GLU A 61 4.74 -7.64 -28.81
N LEU A 62 4.83 -7.47 -27.48
CA LEU A 62 6.12 -7.54 -26.79
C LEU A 62 6.72 -8.95 -26.89
N GLY A 63 5.89 -10.00 -26.84
CA GLY A 63 6.31 -11.37 -27.04
C GLY A 63 6.97 -11.59 -28.40
N HIS A 64 6.31 -11.14 -29.48
CA HIS A 64 6.87 -11.19 -30.83
C HIS A 64 8.25 -10.50 -30.90
N TYR A 65 8.36 -9.30 -30.32
CA TYR A 65 9.63 -8.58 -30.28
C TYR A 65 10.74 -9.36 -29.53
N VAL A 66 10.43 -9.94 -28.38
CA VAL A 66 11.40 -10.73 -27.59
C VAL A 66 11.84 -11.98 -28.37
N ASP A 67 10.91 -12.68 -29.01
CA ASP A 67 11.21 -13.87 -29.80
C ASP A 67 12.09 -13.54 -31.02
N GLU A 68 11.81 -12.44 -31.72
CA GLU A 68 12.63 -11.94 -32.82
C GLU A 68 14.07 -11.63 -32.39
N ILE A 69 14.23 -10.96 -31.25
CA ILE A 69 15.55 -10.62 -30.68
C ILE A 69 16.32 -11.88 -30.27
N GLN A 70 15.65 -12.90 -29.73
CA GLN A 70 16.29 -14.15 -29.35
C GLN A 70 16.72 -14.99 -30.57
N GLN A 71 15.92 -14.97 -31.65
CA GLN A 71 16.22 -15.73 -32.86
C GLN A 71 17.33 -15.10 -33.71
N THR A 72 17.48 -13.76 -33.68
CA THR A 72 18.47 -13.06 -34.52
C THR A 72 19.33 -12.06 -33.74
N PRO A 73 20.25 -12.53 -32.86
CA PRO A 73 21.04 -11.64 -32.01
C PRO A 73 22.03 -10.75 -32.76
N GLU A 74 22.43 -11.11 -33.99
CA GLU A 74 23.49 -10.41 -34.75
C GLU A 74 22.95 -9.30 -35.68
N ALA A 75 21.63 -9.20 -35.89
CA ALA A 75 21.00 -8.19 -36.75
C ALA A 75 20.85 -6.79 -36.08
N LEU A 76 21.60 -6.56 -34.99
CA LEU A 76 21.53 -5.39 -34.11
C LEU A 76 21.84 -4.03 -34.77
N GLY A 77 22.29 -3.99 -36.02
CA GLY A 77 22.62 -2.75 -36.74
C GLY A 77 21.39 -1.94 -37.19
N ALA A 78 20.23 -2.59 -37.34
CA ALA A 78 18.94 -1.96 -37.61
C ALA A 78 17.83 -2.83 -37.00
N ARG A 79 17.65 -2.73 -35.68
CA ARG A 79 16.60 -3.47 -34.94
C ARG A 79 15.23 -3.07 -35.50
N ASP A 80 14.43 -4.03 -35.94
CA ASP A 80 13.01 -3.78 -36.20
C ASP A 80 12.29 -3.61 -34.86
N THR A 81 11.75 -2.42 -34.62
CA THR A 81 11.02 -2.08 -33.39
C THR A 81 9.52 -2.04 -33.61
N THR A 82 9.02 -2.57 -34.73
CA THR A 82 7.60 -2.51 -35.09
C THR A 82 6.71 -3.15 -34.03
N SER A 83 7.01 -4.40 -33.62
CA SER A 83 6.27 -5.11 -32.57
C SER A 83 6.35 -4.39 -31.21
N LEU A 84 7.53 -3.87 -30.84
CA LEU A 84 7.70 -3.08 -29.61
C LEU A 84 6.88 -1.77 -29.63
N ARG A 85 6.86 -1.06 -30.77
CA ARG A 85 6.04 0.15 -30.94
C ARG A 85 4.55 -0.16 -30.87
N LEU A 86 4.12 -1.27 -31.45
CA LEU A 86 2.72 -1.70 -31.40
C LEU A 86 2.32 -2.05 -29.95
N ALA A 87 3.17 -2.75 -29.21
CA ALA A 87 2.97 -2.99 -27.78
C ALA A 87 2.77 -1.68 -27.00
N GLY A 88 3.60 -0.67 -27.27
CA GLY A 88 3.47 0.66 -26.65
C GLY A 88 2.17 1.39 -27.03
N GLN A 89 1.68 1.24 -28.27
CA GLN A 89 0.41 1.81 -28.71
C GLN A 89 -0.78 1.16 -28.01
N GLN A 90 -0.78 -0.17 -27.88
CA GLN A 90 -1.84 -0.90 -27.21
C GLN A 90 -1.90 -0.58 -25.71
N LEU A 91 -0.75 -0.53 -25.04
CA LEU A 91 -0.69 -0.09 -23.64
C LEU A 91 -1.19 1.36 -23.46
N HIS A 92 -0.89 2.25 -24.41
CA HIS A 92 -1.38 3.62 -24.38
C HIS A 92 -2.92 3.70 -24.53
N GLN A 93 -3.52 2.85 -25.35
CA GLN A 93 -4.97 2.75 -25.47
C GLN A 93 -5.61 2.27 -24.16
N ALA A 94 -5.05 1.24 -23.53
CA ALA A 94 -5.51 0.77 -22.21
C ALA A 94 -5.40 1.86 -21.14
N ALA A 95 -4.27 2.57 -21.07
CA ALA A 95 -4.06 3.69 -20.15
C ALA A 95 -5.08 4.82 -20.38
N GLY A 96 -5.38 5.16 -21.65
CA GLY A 96 -6.40 6.15 -21.99
C GLY A 96 -7.79 5.76 -21.50
N ALA A 97 -8.16 4.49 -21.60
CA ALA A 97 -9.44 4.00 -21.09
C ALA A 97 -9.54 4.16 -19.56
N VAL A 98 -8.49 3.79 -18.81
CA VAL A 98 -8.45 3.98 -17.36
C VAL A 98 -8.53 5.44 -16.97
N HIS A 99 -7.78 6.30 -17.68
CA HIS A 99 -7.75 7.74 -17.42
C HIS A 99 -9.14 8.38 -17.61
N ILE A 100 -9.90 7.98 -18.65
CA ILE A 100 -11.27 8.46 -18.89
C ILE A 100 -12.20 8.09 -17.72
N VAL A 101 -12.05 6.90 -17.14
CA VAL A 101 -12.80 6.47 -15.95
C VAL A 101 -12.35 7.25 -14.71
N GLY A 102 -11.08 7.66 -14.69
CA GLY A 102 -10.43 8.38 -13.60
C GLY A 102 -10.17 7.49 -12.38
N LEU A 103 -9.70 6.26 -12.62
CA LEU A 103 -9.26 5.36 -11.54
C LEU A 103 -7.98 5.93 -10.91
N ARG A 104 -8.03 6.14 -9.59
CA ARG A 104 -6.93 6.75 -8.82
C ARG A 104 -5.67 5.90 -8.88
N GLY A 105 -4.51 6.54 -9.00
CA GLY A 105 -3.20 5.87 -8.90
C GLY A 105 -2.85 4.91 -10.04
N VAL A 106 -3.79 4.57 -10.91
CA VAL A 106 -3.54 3.66 -12.04
C VAL A 106 -2.73 4.32 -13.15
N ASP A 107 -2.78 5.65 -13.28
CA ASP A 107 -1.94 6.39 -14.23
C ASP A 107 -0.44 6.17 -13.96
N ALA A 108 -0.02 6.21 -12.69
CA ALA A 108 1.35 5.92 -12.29
C ALA A 108 1.74 4.46 -12.60
N TYR A 109 0.80 3.53 -12.44
CA TYR A 109 0.98 2.12 -12.78
C TYR A 109 1.20 1.91 -14.28
N CYS A 110 0.30 2.45 -15.12
CA CYS A 110 0.41 2.40 -16.58
C CYS A 110 1.71 3.06 -17.07
N GLN A 111 2.11 4.18 -16.45
CA GLN A 111 3.36 4.86 -16.78
C GLN A 111 4.58 3.99 -16.46
N ALA A 112 4.57 3.19 -15.40
CA ALA A 112 5.66 2.26 -15.10
C ALA A 112 5.82 1.17 -16.16
N LEU A 113 4.71 0.57 -16.62
CA LEU A 113 4.74 -0.40 -17.72
C LEU A 113 5.21 0.23 -19.03
N ARG A 114 4.81 1.47 -19.32
CA ARG A 114 5.28 2.20 -20.50
C ARG A 114 6.77 2.48 -20.45
N ARG A 115 7.28 2.93 -19.29
CA ARG A 115 8.71 3.13 -19.06
C ARG A 115 9.50 1.84 -19.22
N LEU A 116 8.92 0.69 -18.87
CA LEU A 116 9.58 -0.60 -19.11
C LEU A 116 9.76 -0.86 -20.61
N LEU A 117 8.75 -0.60 -21.44
CA LEU A 117 8.88 -0.70 -22.90
C LEU A 117 9.91 0.29 -23.46
N GLU A 118 9.92 1.53 -22.97
CA GLU A 118 10.92 2.55 -23.34
C GLU A 118 12.35 2.14 -22.92
N ALA A 119 12.51 1.50 -21.77
CA ALA A 119 13.79 0.99 -21.29
C ALA A 119 14.31 -0.19 -22.13
N ILE A 120 13.41 -1.02 -22.64
CA ILE A 120 13.73 -2.07 -23.62
C ILE A 120 14.20 -1.45 -24.94
N ASP A 121 13.47 -0.47 -25.46
CA ASP A 121 13.82 0.24 -26.70
C ASP A 121 15.18 0.94 -26.59
N ALA A 122 15.42 1.62 -25.47
CA ALA A 122 16.69 2.27 -25.14
C ALA A 122 17.83 1.29 -24.86
N GLY A 123 17.54 -0.02 -24.71
CA GLY A 123 18.52 -1.05 -24.40
C GLY A 123 19.09 -0.98 -22.97
N THR A 124 18.43 -0.26 -22.06
CA THR A 124 18.82 -0.21 -20.63
C THR A 124 18.27 -1.41 -19.85
N VAL A 125 17.19 -2.03 -20.36
CA VAL A 125 16.65 -3.33 -19.92
C VAL A 125 16.73 -4.32 -21.09
N PRO A 126 17.19 -5.56 -20.88
CA PRO A 126 17.26 -6.55 -21.96
C PRO A 126 15.85 -7.00 -22.40
N ALA A 127 15.67 -7.17 -23.71
CA ALA A 127 14.52 -7.87 -24.29
C ALA A 127 14.68 -9.38 -24.07
N SER A 128 14.26 -9.87 -22.90
CA SER A 128 14.39 -11.27 -22.49
C SER A 128 13.02 -11.84 -22.09
N GLN A 129 12.95 -13.18 -21.97
CA GLN A 129 11.77 -13.87 -21.45
C GLN A 129 11.44 -13.42 -20.02
N GLU A 130 12.45 -13.12 -19.19
CA GLU A 130 12.24 -12.59 -17.83
C GLU A 130 11.54 -11.21 -17.87
N THR A 131 11.99 -10.31 -18.74
CA THR A 131 11.35 -9.00 -18.93
C THR A 131 9.92 -9.14 -19.47
N LEU A 132 9.70 -10.06 -20.40
CA LEU A 132 8.37 -10.36 -20.94
C LEU A 132 7.41 -10.85 -19.84
N VAL A 133 7.86 -11.75 -18.96
CA VAL A 133 7.06 -12.24 -17.82
C VAL A 133 6.67 -11.08 -16.91
N VAL A 134 7.61 -10.19 -16.55
CA VAL A 134 7.30 -9.01 -15.72
C VAL A 134 6.25 -8.12 -16.38
N PHE A 135 6.35 -7.87 -17.68
CA PHE A 135 5.37 -7.07 -18.42
C PHE A 135 3.99 -7.77 -18.49
N ARG A 136 3.95 -9.06 -18.81
CA ARG A 136 2.72 -9.87 -18.87
C ARG A 136 2.00 -9.90 -17.54
N THR A 137 2.72 -10.20 -16.46
CA THR A 137 2.20 -10.17 -15.10
C THR A 137 1.68 -8.79 -14.73
N GLY A 138 2.37 -7.72 -15.14
CA GLY A 138 1.93 -6.36 -14.90
C GLY A 138 0.64 -6.00 -15.65
N ALA A 139 0.53 -6.37 -16.93
CA ALA A 139 -0.67 -6.17 -17.74
C ALA A 139 -1.86 -6.98 -17.20
N GLN A 140 -1.63 -8.26 -16.88
CA GLN A 140 -2.64 -9.14 -16.29
C GLN A 140 -3.15 -8.59 -14.94
N ALA A 141 -2.25 -8.09 -14.09
CA ALA A 141 -2.65 -7.53 -12.80
C ALA A 141 -3.58 -6.31 -12.93
N LEU A 142 -3.37 -5.49 -13.96
CA LEU A 142 -4.26 -4.36 -14.24
C LEU A 142 -5.63 -4.84 -14.74
N ALA A 143 -5.67 -5.88 -15.59
CA ALA A 143 -6.92 -6.48 -16.02
C ALA A 143 -7.71 -7.06 -14.84
N GLU A 144 -7.06 -7.82 -13.95
CA GLU A 144 -7.67 -8.39 -12.75
C GLU A 144 -8.18 -7.33 -11.78
N TYR A 145 -7.43 -6.25 -11.59
CA TYR A 145 -7.89 -5.12 -10.78
C TYR A 145 -9.17 -4.49 -11.35
N VAL A 146 -9.24 -4.30 -12.67
CA VAL A 146 -10.46 -3.78 -13.32
C VAL A 146 -11.63 -4.75 -13.17
N ASP A 147 -11.38 -6.06 -13.26
CA ASP A 147 -12.40 -7.08 -13.06
C ASP A 147 -12.96 -7.07 -11.61
N ASP A 148 -12.11 -6.88 -10.61
CA ASP A 148 -12.54 -6.74 -9.21
C ASP A 148 -13.41 -5.51 -9.00
N LEU A 149 -13.06 -4.37 -9.60
CA LEU A 149 -13.90 -3.17 -9.55
C LEU A 149 -15.27 -3.45 -10.19
N MET A 150 -15.30 -4.14 -11.32
CA MET A 150 -16.53 -4.55 -11.98
C MET A 150 -17.36 -5.55 -11.16
N ALA A 151 -16.72 -6.35 -10.31
CA ALA A 151 -17.37 -7.23 -9.34
C ALA A 151 -17.91 -6.48 -8.10
N GLY A 152 -17.62 -5.18 -7.97
CA GLY A 152 -18.09 -4.32 -6.88
C GLY A 152 -17.11 -4.14 -5.73
N ASP A 153 -15.86 -4.60 -5.87
CA ASP A 153 -14.83 -4.38 -4.86
C ASP A 153 -14.45 -2.89 -4.77
N ALA A 154 -13.87 -2.51 -3.62
CA ALA A 154 -13.45 -1.13 -3.39
C ALA A 154 -12.28 -0.71 -4.29
N GLU A 155 -12.31 0.55 -4.76
CA GLU A 155 -11.21 1.18 -5.50
C GLU A 155 -9.99 1.39 -4.58
N ASP A 156 -9.13 0.37 -4.53
CA ASP A 156 -7.88 0.37 -3.78
C ASP A 156 -6.68 0.05 -4.70
N PRO A 157 -6.01 1.09 -5.24
CA PRO A 157 -4.87 0.91 -6.13
C PRO A 157 -3.61 0.37 -5.46
N LEU A 158 -3.54 0.32 -4.12
CA LEU A 158 -2.40 -0.31 -3.43
C LEU A 158 -2.32 -1.81 -3.69
N ARG A 159 -3.43 -2.44 -4.11
CA ARG A 159 -3.45 -3.84 -4.55
C ARG A 159 -2.55 -4.10 -5.76
N LEU A 160 -2.25 -3.08 -6.55
CA LEU A 160 -1.35 -3.13 -7.71
C LEU A 160 0.14 -2.94 -7.35
N TYR A 161 0.49 -2.70 -6.08
CA TYR A 161 1.86 -2.30 -5.72
C TYR A 161 2.92 -3.37 -6.01
N GLN A 162 2.65 -4.66 -5.78
CA GLN A 162 3.65 -5.71 -6.02
C GLN A 162 4.10 -5.82 -7.49
N PRO A 163 3.18 -5.93 -8.47
CA PRO A 163 3.58 -5.92 -9.88
C PRO A 163 4.22 -4.58 -10.30
N TYR A 164 3.73 -3.45 -9.77
CA TYR A 164 4.35 -2.13 -9.98
C TYR A 164 5.81 -2.09 -9.53
N ALA A 165 6.07 -2.52 -8.30
CA ALA A 165 7.40 -2.54 -7.72
C ALA A 165 8.34 -3.48 -8.48
N THR A 166 7.81 -4.60 -8.99
CA THR A 166 8.57 -5.55 -9.80
C THR A 166 9.08 -4.91 -11.09
N ALA A 167 8.21 -4.20 -11.82
CA ALA A 167 8.60 -3.47 -13.03
C ALA A 167 9.64 -2.37 -12.75
N LEU A 168 9.46 -1.58 -11.69
CA LEU A 168 10.42 -0.53 -11.32
C LEU A 168 11.78 -1.08 -10.86
N ASN A 169 11.78 -2.18 -10.11
CA ASN A 169 13.01 -2.84 -9.67
C ASN A 169 13.80 -3.42 -10.87
N LEU A 170 13.12 -3.96 -11.88
CA LEU A 170 13.75 -4.42 -13.13
C LEU A 170 14.46 -3.27 -13.86
N MET A 171 13.84 -2.09 -13.87
CA MET A 171 14.44 -0.85 -14.37
C MET A 171 15.49 -0.23 -13.44
N LYS A 172 15.72 -0.82 -12.26
CA LYS A 172 16.66 -0.35 -11.22
C LYS A 172 16.37 1.08 -10.74
N GLU A 173 15.09 1.43 -10.64
CA GLU A 173 14.68 2.72 -10.10
C GLU A 173 15.17 2.91 -8.65
N GLU A 174 15.68 4.10 -8.35
CA GLU A 174 16.26 4.40 -7.04
C GLU A 174 15.19 4.42 -5.93
N ARG A 175 13.98 4.88 -6.27
CA ARG A 175 12.83 4.97 -5.37
C ARG A 175 11.65 4.19 -5.93
N VAL A 176 11.29 3.14 -5.21
CA VAL A 176 10.06 2.36 -5.41
C VAL A 176 9.26 2.47 -4.13
N HIS A 177 8.06 3.06 -4.18
CA HIS A 177 7.28 3.36 -2.98
C HIS A 177 5.76 3.29 -3.24
N PRO A 178 4.96 2.72 -2.31
CA PRO A 178 3.51 2.57 -2.50
C PRO A 178 2.74 3.90 -2.55
N ALA A 179 3.31 4.99 -2.02
CA ALA A 179 2.75 6.34 -2.12
C ALA A 179 2.48 6.77 -3.57
N ASP A 180 3.16 6.18 -4.55
CA ASP A 180 2.97 6.50 -5.97
C ASP A 180 1.60 6.07 -6.49
N LEU A 181 0.98 5.05 -5.88
CA LEU A 181 -0.32 4.52 -6.27
C LEU A 181 -1.48 5.03 -5.41
N TRP A 182 -1.21 5.65 -4.26
CA TRP A 182 -2.24 5.83 -3.24
C TRP A 182 -3.18 7.02 -3.50
N LEU A 183 -2.67 8.20 -3.88
CA LEU A 183 -3.50 9.41 -4.09
C LEU A 183 -2.87 10.39 -5.10
N ASP A 184 -3.63 10.74 -6.15
CA ASP A 184 -3.22 11.74 -7.14
C ASP A 184 -3.10 13.15 -6.51
N GLU A 185 -3.93 13.47 -5.52
CA GLU A 185 -3.87 14.74 -4.79
C GLU A 185 -2.58 14.88 -3.95
N LEU A 186 -2.02 13.76 -3.49
CA LEU A 186 -0.74 13.77 -2.79
C LEU A 186 0.43 13.97 -3.75
N GLN A 187 0.29 13.59 -5.01
CA GLN A 187 1.33 13.83 -6.02
C GLN A 187 1.56 15.33 -6.26
N MET A 188 0.57 16.18 -5.94
CA MET A 188 0.57 17.62 -6.23
C MET A 188 0.39 18.51 -4.99
N LEU A 189 0.98 18.14 -3.84
CA LEU A 189 0.98 19.05 -2.67
C LEU A 189 1.76 20.34 -2.99
N PRO A 190 1.33 21.49 -2.43
CA PRO A 190 2.04 22.75 -2.62
C PRO A 190 3.49 22.61 -2.13
N GLY A 191 4.43 23.09 -2.95
CA GLY A 191 5.84 23.02 -2.64
C GLY A 191 6.17 23.69 -1.29
N ILE A 192 6.87 22.98 -0.43
CA ILE A 192 7.34 23.49 0.85
C ILE A 192 8.70 24.15 0.66
N VAL A 193 8.82 25.39 1.14
CA VAL A 193 10.07 26.13 1.20
C VAL A 193 10.55 26.15 2.64
N LEU A 194 11.81 25.77 2.86
CA LEU A 194 12.44 25.79 4.16
C LEU A 194 12.85 27.23 4.55
N PRO A 195 12.65 27.63 5.82
CA PRO A 195 13.01 28.96 6.30
C PRO A 195 14.52 29.08 6.51
N THR A 196 14.99 30.30 6.82
CA THR A 196 16.41 30.53 7.16
C THR A 196 16.85 29.76 8.40
N LEU A 197 18.10 29.31 8.36
CA LEU A 197 18.62 28.28 9.25
C LEU A 197 19.71 28.82 10.18
N SER A 198 19.76 28.26 11.39
CA SER A 198 20.93 28.38 12.27
C SER A 198 21.95 27.28 11.94
N ALA A 199 23.03 27.63 11.22
CA ALA A 199 23.96 26.62 10.67
C ALA A 199 24.60 25.75 11.76
N SER A 200 24.95 26.36 12.88
CA SER A 200 25.53 25.64 14.02
C SER A 200 24.55 24.68 14.68
N ALA A 201 23.27 25.06 14.79
CA ALA A 201 22.23 24.23 15.40
C ALA A 201 21.87 23.05 14.50
N VAL A 202 21.63 23.31 13.21
CA VAL A 202 21.32 22.27 12.22
C VAL A 202 22.50 21.30 12.06
N THR A 203 23.75 21.77 12.18
CA THR A 203 24.94 20.89 12.14
C THR A 203 24.95 19.90 13.30
N ARG A 204 24.64 20.35 14.53
CA ARG A 204 24.56 19.46 15.70
C ARG A 204 23.41 18.47 15.57
N ALA A 205 22.24 18.93 15.11
CA ALA A 205 21.09 18.08 14.86
C ALA A 205 21.41 17.00 13.81
N ARG A 206 22.07 17.36 12.70
CA ARG A 206 22.52 16.42 11.67
C ARG A 206 23.45 15.34 12.24
N GLN A 207 24.42 15.71 13.07
CA GLN A 207 25.35 14.73 13.67
C GLN A 207 24.61 13.72 14.55
N ARG A 208 23.64 14.18 15.34
CA ARG A 208 22.77 13.30 16.14
C ARG A 208 21.91 12.39 15.25
N PHE A 209 21.34 12.96 14.18
CA PHE A 209 20.55 12.21 13.20
C PHE A 209 21.38 11.10 12.55
N GLU A 210 22.62 11.40 12.13
CA GLU A 210 23.54 10.42 11.53
C GLU A 210 23.87 9.26 12.46
N ALA A 211 24.17 9.55 13.73
CA ALA A 211 24.46 8.52 14.71
C ALA A 211 23.25 7.60 14.95
N ALA A 212 22.04 8.17 14.99
CA ALA A 212 20.79 7.43 15.15
C ALA A 212 20.42 6.63 13.88
N LEU A 213 20.61 7.20 12.70
CA LEU A 213 20.38 6.55 11.42
C LEU A 213 21.21 5.25 11.30
N LEU A 214 22.48 5.28 11.71
CA LEU A 214 23.32 4.06 11.71
C LEU A 214 22.74 2.94 12.58
N ARG A 215 22.08 3.27 13.69
CA ARG A 215 21.38 2.28 14.53
C ARG A 215 20.13 1.76 13.85
N ALA A 216 19.31 2.65 13.30
CA ALA A 216 18.09 2.30 12.58
C ALA A 216 18.36 1.38 11.37
N LEU A 217 19.44 1.64 10.61
CA LEU A 217 19.83 0.80 9.48
C LEU A 217 20.21 -0.63 9.89
N ARG A 218 20.70 -0.83 11.13
CA ARG A 218 21.11 -2.11 11.69
C ARG A 218 19.97 -2.93 12.32
N LEU A 219 18.77 -2.36 12.44
CA LEU A 219 17.62 -3.11 12.95
C LEU A 219 17.29 -4.32 12.05
N PRO A 220 16.89 -5.47 12.62
CA PRO A 220 16.31 -6.55 11.85
C PRO A 220 14.99 -6.12 11.21
N ALA A 221 14.59 -6.75 10.12
CA ALA A 221 13.31 -6.52 9.44
C ALA A 221 12.61 -7.87 9.21
N PRO A 222 11.51 -8.20 9.92
CA PRO A 222 10.84 -7.38 10.95
C PRO A 222 11.61 -7.31 12.27
N CYS A 223 11.43 -6.20 13.03
CA CYS A 223 11.96 -6.03 14.38
C CYS A 223 10.80 -6.20 15.39
N PRO A 224 10.78 -7.27 16.20
CA PRO A 224 9.70 -7.52 17.15
C PRO A 224 9.84 -6.72 18.45
N ASP A 225 11.02 -6.18 18.75
CA ASP A 225 11.30 -5.51 20.03
C ASP A 225 11.02 -4.00 19.97
N THR A 226 9.94 -3.57 20.62
CA THR A 226 9.54 -2.16 20.73
C THR A 226 10.57 -1.29 21.44
N SER A 227 11.41 -1.85 22.34
CA SER A 227 12.49 -1.10 22.98
C SER A 227 13.59 -0.75 21.98
N MET A 228 14.02 -1.72 21.17
CA MET A 228 14.99 -1.50 20.09
C MET A 228 14.47 -0.50 19.05
N LEU A 229 13.18 -0.59 18.70
CA LEU A 229 12.53 0.39 17.82
C LEU A 229 12.62 1.81 18.39
N ARG A 230 12.26 1.99 19.67
CA ARG A 230 12.35 3.31 20.32
C ARG A 230 13.78 3.85 20.36
N GLU A 231 14.75 3.03 20.76
CA GLU A 231 16.16 3.43 20.85
C GLU A 231 16.75 3.83 19.50
N ALA A 232 16.31 3.19 18.43
CA ALA A 232 16.77 3.48 17.08
C ALA A 232 16.08 4.69 16.45
N TRP A 233 14.74 4.77 16.54
CA TRP A 233 13.93 5.71 15.77
C TRP A 233 13.64 7.04 16.49
N LEU A 234 13.46 7.02 17.81
CA LEU A 234 13.12 8.23 18.58
C LEU A 234 14.21 9.32 18.49
N PRO A 235 15.52 9.01 18.51
CA PRO A 235 16.54 10.04 18.35
C PRO A 235 16.54 10.75 16.98
N LEU A 236 16.04 10.10 15.92
CA LEU A 236 15.86 10.77 14.62
C LEU A 236 14.73 11.81 14.70
N GLN A 237 13.62 11.48 15.36
CA GLN A 237 12.53 12.41 15.63
C GLN A 237 13.01 13.62 16.44
N LEU A 238 13.74 13.40 17.53
CA LEU A 238 14.28 14.49 18.36
C LEU A 238 15.24 15.40 17.60
N ALA A 239 16.09 14.83 16.73
CA ALA A 239 16.99 15.61 15.90
C ALA A 239 16.23 16.52 14.91
N LEU A 240 15.09 16.08 14.36
CA LEU A 240 14.28 16.93 13.50
C LEU A 240 13.52 18.01 14.26
N ASP A 241 13.07 17.73 15.49
CA ASP A 241 12.49 18.74 16.36
C ASP A 241 13.52 19.81 16.75
N ASP A 242 14.77 19.43 17.00
CA ASP A 242 15.87 20.38 17.20
C ASP A 242 16.05 21.29 15.98
N VAL A 243 15.95 20.76 14.74
CA VAL A 243 16.01 21.58 13.52
C VAL A 243 14.83 22.56 13.48
N ARG A 244 13.61 22.06 13.68
CA ARG A 244 12.36 22.85 13.65
C ARG A 244 12.36 23.99 14.68
N ASN A 245 12.88 23.74 15.88
CA ASN A 245 12.91 24.72 16.96
C ASN A 245 13.97 25.82 16.76
N GLN A 246 14.88 25.65 15.80
CA GLN A 246 16.03 26.53 15.56
C GLN A 246 15.92 27.30 14.23
N GLU A 247 14.76 27.22 13.57
CA GLU A 247 14.40 28.06 12.42
C GLU A 247 14.34 29.53 12.87
N GLN A 248 15.05 30.42 12.15
CA GLN A 248 15.29 31.80 12.61
C GLN A 248 14.18 32.78 12.20
N GLU A 249 13.41 32.45 11.17
CA GLU A 249 12.31 33.28 10.68
C GLU A 249 10.99 32.96 11.39
N ALA A 250 10.24 34.01 11.73
CA ALA A 250 8.83 33.85 12.04
C ALA A 250 8.15 33.25 10.80
N ARG A 251 7.50 32.10 10.99
CA ARG A 251 6.67 31.44 9.98
C ARG A 251 5.83 32.49 9.26
N ARG A 252 5.77 32.44 7.93
CA ARG A 252 4.95 33.38 7.16
C ARG A 252 3.51 33.27 7.68
N ALA A 253 2.73 34.34 7.64
CA ALA A 253 1.34 34.32 8.11
C ALA A 253 0.48 33.23 7.41
N THR A 254 0.91 32.76 6.23
CA THR A 254 0.30 31.66 5.48
C THR A 254 0.78 30.26 5.86
N ASP A 255 1.81 30.11 6.70
CA ASP A 255 2.35 28.81 7.13
C ASP A 255 1.56 28.19 8.28
N THR A 256 0.87 27.09 7.98
CA THR A 256 0.21 26.28 9.01
C THR A 256 1.26 25.47 9.76
N PRO A 257 1.33 25.52 11.11
CA PRO A 257 2.29 24.74 11.88
C PRO A 257 2.16 23.22 11.65
N ASP A 258 0.93 22.76 11.38
CA ASP A 258 0.59 21.35 11.21
C ASP A 258 1.00 20.78 9.82
N ARG A 259 1.43 21.63 8.87
CA ARG A 259 1.95 21.22 7.54
C ARG A 259 3.48 21.40 7.40
N GLY A 260 4.19 21.60 8.52
CA GLY A 260 5.63 21.80 8.50
C GLY A 260 6.38 20.51 8.20
N ILE A 261 7.24 20.49 7.16
CA ILE A 261 7.95 19.28 6.73
C ILE A 261 8.71 18.59 7.86
N TRP A 262 9.46 19.33 8.70
CA TRP A 262 10.20 18.73 9.81
C TRP A 262 9.27 18.04 10.81
N HIS A 263 8.09 18.60 11.06
CA HIS A 263 7.08 18.00 11.91
C HIS A 263 6.52 16.72 11.29
N THR A 264 6.17 16.75 10.00
CA THR A 264 5.67 15.60 9.25
C THR A 264 6.67 14.44 9.27
N LEU A 265 7.95 14.70 8.97
CA LEU A 265 9.01 13.69 9.00
C LEU A 265 9.26 13.16 10.43
N ALA A 266 9.23 14.04 11.44
CA ALA A 266 9.38 13.68 12.85
C ALA A 266 8.27 12.72 13.32
N MET A 267 7.02 12.95 12.89
CA MET A 267 5.91 12.06 13.22
C MET A 267 6.06 10.66 12.63
N VAL A 268 6.62 10.53 11.41
CA VAL A 268 6.92 9.21 10.82
C VAL A 268 7.90 8.43 11.70
N PHE A 269 9.00 9.07 12.14
CA PHE A 269 9.96 8.41 13.04
C PHE A 269 9.37 8.10 14.42
N ARG A 270 8.46 8.95 14.93
CA ARG A 270 7.73 8.66 16.16
C ARG A 270 6.80 7.45 15.99
N GLY A 271 6.12 7.33 14.85
CA GLY A 271 5.30 6.17 14.51
C GLY A 271 6.12 4.87 14.44
N LEU A 272 7.28 4.91 13.78
CA LEU A 272 8.23 3.79 13.74
C LEU A 272 8.75 3.43 15.14
N ALA A 273 9.06 4.42 15.98
CA ALA A 273 9.52 4.20 17.35
C ALA A 273 8.48 3.49 18.22
N HIS A 274 7.19 3.77 18.00
CA HIS A 274 6.09 3.13 18.72
C HIS A 274 5.54 1.87 18.05
N GLY A 275 6.15 1.40 16.96
CA GLY A 275 5.68 0.20 16.25
C GLY A 275 4.37 0.38 15.48
N LEU A 276 3.92 1.62 15.26
CA LEU A 276 2.73 1.92 14.43
C LEU A 276 2.99 1.74 12.93
N LEU A 277 4.26 1.62 12.55
CA LEU A 277 4.72 1.43 11.18
C LEU A 277 5.76 0.31 11.15
N PRO A 278 5.82 -0.48 10.07
CA PRO A 278 6.85 -1.50 9.92
C PRO A 278 8.24 -0.87 9.76
N SER A 279 9.20 -1.35 10.54
CA SER A 279 10.61 -0.94 10.43
C SER A 279 11.35 -1.73 9.33
N ASP A 280 10.89 -1.57 8.09
CA ASP A 280 11.37 -2.32 6.92
C ASP A 280 12.34 -1.52 6.02
N LEU A 281 12.53 -1.97 4.78
CA LEU A 281 13.36 -1.28 3.79
C LEU A 281 12.84 0.13 3.43
N LEU A 282 11.53 0.33 3.37
CA LEU A 282 10.94 1.63 3.06
C LEU A 282 11.22 2.62 4.19
N ALA A 283 11.06 2.20 5.44
CA ALA A 283 11.41 3.01 6.62
C ALA A 283 12.90 3.43 6.61
N LYS A 284 13.80 2.49 6.29
CA LYS A 284 15.25 2.76 6.19
C LYS A 284 15.59 3.72 5.05
N ARG A 285 15.00 3.53 3.86
CA ARG A 285 15.18 4.43 2.70
C ARG A 285 14.64 5.84 2.99
N PHE A 286 13.48 5.93 3.65
CA PHE A 286 12.90 7.19 4.08
C PHE A 286 13.82 7.94 5.06
N ALA A 287 14.42 7.23 6.02
CA ALA A 287 15.38 7.80 6.96
C ALA A 287 16.64 8.35 6.25
N ALA A 288 17.18 7.59 5.28
CA ALA A 288 18.32 8.03 4.48
C ALA A 288 18.00 9.27 3.61
N ARG A 289 16.79 9.35 3.05
CA ARG A 289 16.36 10.52 2.25
C ARG A 289 16.04 11.74 3.11
N THR A 290 15.53 11.53 4.32
CA THR A 290 15.39 12.60 5.31
C THR A 290 16.75 13.14 5.73
N HIS A 291 17.75 12.27 5.91
CA HIS A 291 19.13 12.69 6.14
C HIS A 291 19.69 13.53 5.00
N LEU A 292 19.43 13.12 3.75
CA LEU A 292 19.81 13.89 2.57
C LEU A 292 19.18 15.29 2.59
N LEU A 293 17.90 15.42 2.94
CA LEU A 293 17.24 16.72 3.09
C LEU A 293 17.94 17.59 4.15
N VAL A 294 18.31 17.03 5.31
CA VAL A 294 19.04 17.77 6.36
C VAL A 294 20.41 18.25 5.85
N ARG A 295 21.12 17.43 5.06
CA ARG A 295 22.40 17.82 4.44
C ARG A 295 22.22 18.94 3.40
N GLN A 296 21.20 18.82 2.55
CA GLN A 296 20.86 19.79 1.54
C GLN A 296 20.44 21.13 2.17
N TYR A 297 19.69 21.07 3.27
CA TYR A 297 19.30 22.26 4.04
C TYR A 297 20.53 23.03 4.52
N LEU A 298 21.54 22.37 5.09
CA LEU A 298 22.81 22.99 5.48
C LEU A 298 23.59 23.63 4.31
N GLN A 299 23.38 23.14 3.08
CA GLN A 299 23.98 23.69 1.87
C GLN A 299 23.19 24.88 1.31
N GLY A 300 22.14 25.33 2.00
CA GLY A 300 21.28 26.43 1.56
C GLY A 300 20.22 26.02 0.53
N GLN A 301 20.00 24.71 0.31
CA GLN A 301 18.87 24.27 -0.50
C GLN A 301 17.58 24.41 0.28
N VAL A 302 16.63 25.16 -0.29
CA VAL A 302 15.39 25.53 0.40
C VAL A 302 14.17 24.79 -0.09
N ARG A 303 14.28 23.99 -1.16
CA ARG A 303 13.12 23.26 -1.73
C ARG A 303 13.07 21.83 -1.23
N VAL A 304 11.95 21.46 -0.61
CA VAL A 304 11.69 20.08 -0.22
C VAL A 304 11.34 19.23 -1.46
N PRO A 305 11.95 18.04 -1.63
CA PRO A 305 11.54 17.11 -2.67
C PRO A 305 10.11 16.62 -2.46
N GLN A 306 9.24 16.80 -3.47
CA GLN A 306 7.83 16.39 -3.41
C GLN A 306 7.68 14.91 -3.02
N ALA A 307 8.46 14.03 -3.65
CA ALA A 307 8.41 12.60 -3.37
C ALA A 307 8.71 12.25 -1.90
N LEU A 308 9.55 13.03 -1.20
CA LEU A 308 9.82 12.78 0.23
C LEU A 308 8.62 13.17 1.10
N LEU A 309 7.91 14.25 0.75
CA LEU A 309 6.68 14.63 1.41
C LEU A 309 5.59 13.57 1.17
N ASN A 310 5.41 13.11 -0.07
CA ASN A 310 4.42 12.08 -0.41
C ASN A 310 4.66 10.79 0.39
N ASP A 311 5.91 10.36 0.50
CA ASP A 311 6.28 9.19 1.31
C ASP A 311 5.92 9.40 2.78
N ALA A 312 6.19 10.58 3.32
CA ALA A 312 5.85 10.90 4.70
C ALA A 312 4.34 10.84 4.93
N ILE A 313 3.54 11.48 4.07
CA ILE A 313 2.08 11.47 4.20
C ILE A 313 1.52 10.06 4.06
N PHE A 314 2.06 9.26 3.13
CA PHE A 314 1.69 7.85 3.01
C PHE A 314 1.96 7.06 4.29
N PHE A 315 3.13 7.23 4.91
CA PHE A 315 3.42 6.61 6.20
C PHE A 315 2.43 7.06 7.28
N LEU A 316 2.11 8.36 7.33
CA LEU A 316 1.18 8.87 8.34
C LEU A 316 -0.22 8.27 8.20
N VAL A 317 -0.77 8.15 6.99
CA VAL A 317 -2.05 7.43 6.80
C VAL A 317 -1.92 5.95 7.10
N SER A 318 -0.81 5.32 6.73
CA SER A 318 -0.58 3.90 7.02
C SER A 318 -0.55 3.59 8.52
N THR A 319 -0.41 4.58 9.41
CA THR A 319 -0.55 4.34 10.86
C THR A 319 -1.95 3.91 11.28
N GLY A 320 -2.99 4.22 10.48
CA GLY A 320 -4.36 3.77 10.71
C GLY A 320 -4.59 2.29 10.40
N LEU A 321 -3.68 1.63 9.67
CA LEU A 321 -3.70 0.19 9.41
C LEU A 321 -3.26 -0.64 10.63
N ALA A 322 -2.47 -0.03 11.54
CA ALA A 322 -2.10 -0.66 12.79
C ALA A 322 -3.28 -0.56 13.77
N ALA A 323 -4.24 -1.49 13.62
CA ALA A 323 -5.38 -1.63 14.53
C ALA A 323 -4.91 -1.75 16.00
N ASP A 324 -5.82 -1.46 16.94
CA ASP A 324 -5.61 -1.38 18.39
C ASP A 324 -5.17 -2.71 19.06
N GLU A 325 -4.81 -3.75 18.29
CA GLU A 325 -4.29 -5.04 18.77
C GLU A 325 -3.02 -4.91 19.64
N SER A 326 -2.31 -3.78 19.54
CA SER A 326 -1.14 -3.48 20.36
C SER A 326 -1.43 -2.76 21.69
N ASP A 327 -2.67 -2.31 21.92
CA ASP A 327 -3.02 -1.54 23.12
C ASP A 327 -3.01 -2.41 24.39
N ASP A 328 -3.28 -3.71 24.29
CA ASP A 328 -3.38 -4.62 25.45
C ASP A 328 -2.02 -4.92 26.14
N ILE A 329 -0.89 -4.68 25.47
CA ILE A 329 0.45 -5.02 25.97
C ILE A 329 1.26 -3.75 26.37
N ALA A 330 0.81 -2.57 25.94
CA ALA A 330 1.53 -1.32 26.15
C ALA A 330 1.30 -0.72 27.54
N THR A 331 2.35 -0.12 28.13
CA THR A 331 2.19 0.65 29.39
C THR A 331 1.28 1.87 29.18
N PRO A 332 0.55 2.35 30.21
CA PRO A 332 -0.32 3.52 30.09
C PRO A 332 0.36 4.77 29.53
N ALA A 333 1.64 5.00 29.87
CA ALA A 333 2.41 6.12 29.34
C ALA A 333 2.65 6.02 27.82
N VAL A 334 2.84 4.81 27.30
CA VAL A 334 3.01 4.56 25.85
C VAL A 334 1.67 4.75 25.14
N GLN A 335 0.57 4.26 25.71
CA GLN A 335 -0.78 4.48 25.16
C GLN A 335 -1.09 5.98 25.03
N VAL A 336 -0.86 6.78 26.07
CA VAL A 336 -1.04 8.24 26.02
C VAL A 336 -0.14 8.87 24.95
N ALA A 337 1.12 8.45 24.86
CA ALA A 337 2.04 8.97 23.84
C ALA A 337 1.59 8.63 22.40
N VAL A 338 1.01 7.45 22.19
CA VAL A 338 0.43 7.01 20.91
C VAL A 338 -0.85 7.79 20.59
N GLN A 339 -1.73 8.01 21.57
CA GLN A 339 -2.95 8.82 21.38
C GLN A 339 -2.63 10.26 20.97
N VAL A 340 -1.65 10.89 21.62
CA VAL A 340 -1.15 12.22 21.24
C VAL A 340 -0.60 12.20 19.81
N LEU A 341 0.20 11.18 19.47
CA LEU A 341 0.72 11.05 18.10
C LEU A 341 -0.41 10.89 17.07
N ARG A 342 -1.42 10.06 17.33
CA ARG A 342 -2.57 9.90 16.43
C ARG A 342 -3.32 11.22 16.24
N ALA A 343 -3.51 12.01 17.31
CA ALA A 343 -4.12 13.33 17.21
C ALA A 343 -3.27 14.35 16.41
N ASP A 344 -1.95 14.31 16.58
CA ASP A 344 -1.01 15.14 15.80
C ASP A 344 -1.05 14.78 14.31
N ILE A 345 -1.06 13.47 14.01
CA ILE A 345 -1.19 12.94 12.64
C ILE A 345 -2.48 13.42 12.00
N ALA A 346 -3.63 13.25 12.68
CA ALA A 346 -4.93 13.67 12.16
C ALA A 346 -4.96 15.17 11.81
N ARG A 347 -4.42 16.03 12.70
CA ARG A 347 -4.31 17.48 12.44
C ARG A 347 -3.42 17.79 11.24
N SER A 348 -2.30 17.08 11.11
CA SER A 348 -1.39 17.27 9.98
C SER A 348 -2.03 16.88 8.65
N LEU A 349 -2.65 15.70 8.58
CA LEU A 349 -3.36 15.24 7.39
C LEU A 349 -4.49 16.20 6.99
N GLN A 350 -5.25 16.72 7.96
CA GLN A 350 -6.26 17.75 7.72
C GLN A 350 -5.62 19.05 7.18
N ALA A 351 -4.46 19.47 7.69
CA ALA A 351 -3.76 20.66 7.22
C ALA A 351 -3.23 20.52 5.78
N TYR A 352 -2.87 19.30 5.36
CA TYR A 352 -2.56 18.97 3.97
C TYR A 352 -3.80 18.80 3.10
N ARG A 353 -5.00 18.90 3.68
CA ARG A 353 -6.30 18.70 3.01
C ARG A 353 -6.42 17.31 2.37
N VAL A 354 -5.85 16.30 3.01
CA VAL A 354 -6.07 14.91 2.62
C VAL A 354 -7.54 14.59 2.88
N ASP A 355 -8.28 14.17 1.85
CA ASP A 355 -9.69 13.81 1.98
C ASP A 355 -9.84 12.66 3.00
N PRO A 356 -10.66 12.83 4.07
CA PRO A 356 -10.86 11.81 5.08
C PRO A 356 -11.41 10.49 4.54
N ALA A 357 -12.10 10.48 3.39
CA ALA A 357 -12.52 9.25 2.72
C ALA A 357 -11.31 8.40 2.25
N HIS A 358 -10.15 9.02 2.10
CA HIS A 358 -8.91 8.41 1.62
C HIS A 358 -7.83 8.31 2.70
N VAL A 359 -8.09 8.76 3.94
CA VAL A 359 -7.17 8.72 5.09
C VAL A 359 -6.92 7.29 5.63
N VAL A 360 -7.40 6.26 4.97
CA VAL A 360 -7.11 4.86 5.30
C VAL A 360 -6.66 4.14 4.03
N ALA A 361 -5.38 3.78 3.95
CA ALA A 361 -4.93 2.69 3.08
C ALA A 361 -5.66 1.43 3.54
N ARG A 362 -6.43 0.75 2.68
CA ARG A 362 -7.25 -0.41 3.09
C ARG A 362 -6.57 -1.73 2.74
N ALA A 363 -5.83 -1.76 1.64
CA ALA A 363 -5.02 -2.89 1.21
C ALA A 363 -3.61 -2.82 1.79
N ASP A 364 -3.12 -3.97 2.25
CA ASP A 364 -1.73 -4.14 2.64
C ASP A 364 -0.89 -4.31 1.38
N PHE A 365 -0.23 -3.23 0.94
CA PHE A 365 0.60 -3.22 -0.26
C PHE A 365 1.69 -4.31 -0.28
N ARG A 366 2.04 -4.90 0.87
CA ARG A 366 3.03 -5.99 0.97
C ARG A 366 2.47 -7.33 0.46
N GLN A 367 1.15 -7.46 0.42
CA GLN A 367 0.48 -8.61 -0.15
C GLN A 367 0.43 -8.51 -1.67
N ARG A 368 0.55 -9.66 -2.34
CA ARG A 368 0.35 -9.75 -3.77
C ARG A 368 -1.11 -10.15 -4.02
N TYR A 369 -1.89 -9.22 -4.52
CA TYR A 369 -3.29 -9.45 -4.88
C TYR A 369 -3.42 -10.01 -6.30
N TYR A 370 -2.56 -9.57 -7.22
CA TYR A 370 -2.76 -9.80 -8.65
C TYR A 370 -1.53 -10.33 -9.38
N GLY A 371 -1.78 -10.74 -10.63
CA GLY A 371 -0.79 -11.16 -11.60
C GLY A 371 -0.08 -12.45 -11.19
N TRP A 372 -0.72 -13.31 -10.40
CA TRP A 372 -0.16 -14.60 -9.98
C TRP A 372 0.15 -15.52 -11.15
N LEU A 373 -0.65 -15.42 -12.20
CA LEU A 373 -0.53 -16.15 -13.46
C LEU A 373 -0.48 -15.16 -14.62
N ASP A 374 0.02 -15.57 -15.78
CA ASP A 374 -0.20 -14.83 -17.02
C ASP A 374 -1.60 -15.12 -17.59
N ALA A 375 -2.00 -14.42 -18.66
CA ALA A 375 -3.31 -14.60 -19.27
C ALA A 375 -3.53 -16.00 -19.87
N ILE A 376 -2.46 -16.73 -20.24
CA ILE A 376 -2.56 -18.09 -20.80
C ILE A 376 -2.78 -19.08 -19.65
N ASP A 377 -1.95 -19.02 -18.62
CA ASP A 377 -2.03 -19.88 -17.45
C ASP A 377 -3.33 -19.66 -16.68
N THR A 378 -3.80 -18.41 -16.58
CA THR A 378 -5.11 -18.08 -16.01
C THR A 378 -6.24 -18.79 -16.76
N ARG A 379 -6.22 -18.76 -18.10
CA ARG A 379 -7.23 -19.44 -18.92
C ARG A 379 -7.15 -20.97 -18.79
N ASN A 380 -5.94 -21.53 -18.78
CA ASN A 380 -5.72 -22.96 -18.58
C ASN A 380 -6.29 -23.44 -17.25
N LEU A 381 -5.99 -22.70 -16.17
CA LEU A 381 -6.51 -22.98 -14.85
C LEU A 381 -8.04 -22.86 -14.80
N GLN A 382 -8.62 -21.78 -15.32
CA GLN A 382 -10.08 -21.61 -15.34
C GLN A 382 -10.78 -22.72 -16.16
N GLN A 383 -10.18 -23.15 -17.27
CA GLN A 383 -10.68 -24.25 -18.08
C GLN A 383 -10.63 -25.58 -17.32
N ALA A 384 -9.54 -25.84 -16.60
CA ALA A 384 -9.39 -27.02 -15.74
C ALA A 384 -10.35 -26.98 -14.53
N ALA A 385 -10.59 -25.80 -13.95
CA ALA A 385 -11.56 -25.63 -12.87
C ALA A 385 -13.00 -25.98 -13.34
N ARG A 386 -13.38 -25.51 -14.54
CA ARG A 386 -14.68 -25.84 -15.17
C ARG A 386 -14.78 -27.29 -15.64
N SER A 387 -13.66 -27.97 -15.92
CA SER A 387 -13.70 -29.40 -16.27
C SER A 387 -13.96 -30.25 -15.02
N ILE A 388 -13.45 -29.84 -13.86
CA ILE A 388 -13.69 -30.53 -12.58
C ILE A 388 -15.18 -30.53 -12.18
N GLU A 389 -15.90 -29.44 -12.43
CA GLU A 389 -17.35 -29.37 -12.18
C GLU A 389 -18.11 -30.40 -13.03
N ARG A 390 -17.72 -30.57 -14.29
CA ARG A 390 -18.31 -31.56 -15.19
C ARG A 390 -17.97 -32.99 -14.78
N ALA A 391 -16.70 -33.22 -14.42
CA ALA A 391 -16.20 -34.52 -13.99
C ALA A 391 -16.79 -35.00 -12.66
N ALA A 392 -17.39 -34.12 -11.85
CA ALA A 392 -18.08 -34.50 -10.62
C ALA A 392 -19.23 -35.50 -10.84
N GLY A 393 -19.85 -35.49 -12.02
CA GLY A 393 -20.89 -36.43 -12.44
C GLY A 393 -20.39 -37.65 -13.24
N GLU A 394 -19.10 -37.74 -13.53
CA GLU A 394 -18.49 -38.81 -14.33
C GLU A 394 -18.06 -40.02 -13.47
N ASP A 395 -17.41 -41.01 -14.10
CA ASP A 395 -16.81 -42.14 -13.40
C ASP A 395 -15.51 -41.75 -12.67
N GLN A 396 -14.89 -42.69 -11.95
CA GLN A 396 -13.67 -42.41 -11.17
C GLN A 396 -12.49 -41.99 -12.07
N ALA A 397 -12.41 -42.53 -13.28
CA ALA A 397 -11.32 -42.22 -14.20
C ALA A 397 -11.44 -40.80 -14.76
N GLY A 398 -12.65 -40.36 -15.11
CA GLY A 398 -12.92 -38.98 -15.53
C GLY A 398 -12.59 -37.97 -14.43
N TRP A 399 -12.96 -38.28 -13.19
CA TRP A 399 -12.58 -37.47 -12.02
C TRP A 399 -11.06 -37.35 -11.83
N GLU A 400 -10.35 -38.47 -11.84
CA GLU A 400 -8.89 -38.49 -11.66
C GLU A 400 -8.16 -37.70 -12.76
N LEU A 401 -8.61 -37.81 -14.01
CA LEU A 401 -8.07 -37.06 -15.13
C LEU A 401 -8.30 -35.54 -14.97
N ALA A 402 -9.51 -35.13 -14.56
CA ALA A 402 -9.82 -33.73 -14.35
C ALA A 402 -9.01 -33.12 -13.19
N VAL A 403 -8.83 -33.87 -12.09
CA VAL A 403 -7.97 -33.44 -10.97
C VAL A 403 -6.51 -33.33 -11.39
N ALA A 404 -6.00 -34.28 -12.19
CA ALA A 404 -4.63 -34.22 -12.72
C ALA A 404 -4.42 -33.01 -13.64
N SER A 405 -5.37 -32.73 -14.54
CA SER A 405 -5.33 -31.55 -15.40
C SER A 405 -5.39 -30.25 -14.60
N LEU A 406 -6.18 -30.21 -13.52
CA LEU A 406 -6.21 -29.06 -12.60
C LEU A 406 -4.89 -28.89 -11.86
N ALA A 407 -4.28 -29.98 -11.40
CA ALA A 407 -2.97 -29.94 -10.75
C ALA A 407 -1.89 -29.42 -11.69
N GLU A 408 -1.87 -29.86 -12.95
CA GLU A 408 -0.95 -29.36 -13.96
C GLU A 408 -1.16 -27.85 -14.22
N ALA A 409 -2.40 -27.42 -14.39
CA ALA A 409 -2.71 -26.00 -14.62
C ALA A 409 -2.44 -25.11 -13.40
N ALA A 410 -2.39 -25.68 -12.18
CA ALA A 410 -2.08 -24.97 -10.95
C ALA A 410 -0.56 -24.88 -10.65
N LEU A 411 0.29 -25.63 -11.36
CA LEU A 411 1.74 -25.63 -11.15
C LEU A 411 2.36 -24.21 -11.15
N PRO A 412 2.01 -23.29 -12.07
CA PRO A 412 2.66 -21.98 -12.12
C PRO A 412 2.37 -21.09 -10.90
N LEU A 413 1.33 -21.39 -10.11
CA LEU A 413 1.04 -20.69 -8.85
C LEU A 413 2.08 -20.98 -7.76
N ALA A 414 2.73 -22.15 -7.85
CA ALA A 414 3.69 -22.66 -6.86
C ALA A 414 3.18 -22.60 -5.41
N GLN A 415 1.90 -22.94 -5.20
CA GLN A 415 1.25 -22.91 -3.88
C GLN A 415 1.22 -24.32 -3.24
N PRO A 416 2.08 -24.60 -2.25
CA PRO A 416 2.22 -25.96 -1.70
C PRO A 416 0.94 -26.45 -1.00
N ALA A 417 0.15 -25.55 -0.40
CA ALA A 417 -1.13 -25.91 0.21
C ALA A 417 -2.15 -26.38 -0.84
N LEU A 418 -2.15 -25.77 -2.03
CA LEU A 418 -3.03 -26.16 -3.12
C LEU A 418 -2.61 -27.52 -3.70
N GLU A 419 -1.33 -27.75 -3.90
CA GLU A 419 -0.81 -29.05 -4.35
C GLU A 419 -1.18 -30.18 -3.38
N GLN A 420 -1.04 -29.94 -2.07
CA GLN A 420 -1.46 -30.88 -1.03
C GLN A 420 -2.97 -31.12 -1.07
N CYS A 421 -3.78 -30.07 -1.26
CA CYS A 421 -5.22 -30.17 -1.41
C CYS A 421 -5.60 -31.05 -2.62
N LEU A 422 -5.05 -30.76 -3.80
CA LEU A 422 -5.35 -31.50 -5.03
C LEU A 422 -4.91 -32.98 -4.93
N THR A 423 -3.78 -33.25 -4.28
CA THR A 423 -3.32 -34.62 -4.01
C THR A 423 -4.28 -35.35 -3.07
N ALA A 424 -4.76 -34.69 -2.01
CA ALA A 424 -5.73 -35.26 -1.08
C ALA A 424 -7.08 -35.54 -1.76
N VAL A 425 -7.52 -34.63 -2.63
CA VAL A 425 -8.74 -34.75 -3.43
C VAL A 425 -8.68 -35.95 -4.38
N ALA A 426 -7.58 -36.11 -5.12
CA ALA A 426 -7.37 -37.27 -5.99
C ALA A 426 -7.48 -38.59 -5.20
N ALA A 427 -6.90 -38.64 -4.00
CA ALA A 427 -6.86 -39.86 -3.19
C ALA A 427 -8.19 -40.20 -2.47
N HIS A 428 -8.97 -39.20 -2.05
CA HIS A 428 -10.08 -39.40 -1.09
C HIS A 428 -11.46 -39.02 -1.59
N ALA A 429 -11.60 -38.00 -2.44
CA ALA A 429 -12.92 -37.49 -2.84
C ALA A 429 -13.69 -38.51 -3.69
N GLY A 430 -12.98 -39.35 -4.46
CA GLY A 430 -13.55 -40.44 -5.24
C GLY A 430 -14.04 -41.64 -4.44
N ARG A 431 -13.71 -41.72 -3.14
CA ARG A 431 -14.08 -42.83 -2.25
C ARG A 431 -15.33 -42.53 -1.40
N ARG A 432 -15.81 -41.29 -1.45
CA ARG A 432 -16.99 -40.82 -0.72
C ARG A 432 -18.20 -40.72 -1.67
N PRO A 433 -19.43 -40.85 -1.16
CA PRO A 433 -20.62 -40.66 -1.98
C PRO A 433 -20.61 -39.26 -2.60
N SER A 434 -21.04 -39.16 -3.87
CA SER A 434 -20.94 -37.94 -4.68
C SER A 434 -21.57 -36.70 -4.03
N ASN A 435 -22.65 -36.89 -3.28
CA ASN A 435 -23.44 -35.83 -2.64
C ASN A 435 -22.95 -35.46 -1.22
N ASP A 436 -21.89 -36.11 -0.71
CA ASP A 436 -21.23 -35.65 0.52
C ASP A 436 -20.53 -34.30 0.25
N ALA A 437 -20.47 -33.43 1.25
CA ALA A 437 -19.77 -32.14 1.16
C ALA A 437 -18.27 -32.34 0.84
N LEU A 438 -17.70 -33.46 1.26
CA LEU A 438 -16.34 -33.90 0.94
C LEU A 438 -16.30 -34.97 -0.18
N GLY A 439 -17.44 -35.23 -0.81
CA GLY A 439 -17.55 -36.03 -2.03
C GLY A 439 -17.23 -35.20 -3.27
N ARG A 440 -17.20 -35.84 -4.44
CA ARG A 440 -16.79 -35.20 -5.71
C ARG A 440 -17.54 -33.90 -6.02
N ALA A 441 -18.86 -33.83 -5.77
CA ALA A 441 -19.63 -32.63 -6.09
C ALA A 441 -19.30 -31.44 -5.18
N GLY A 442 -19.18 -31.67 -3.86
CA GLY A 442 -18.83 -30.61 -2.91
C GLY A 442 -17.40 -30.10 -3.12
N VAL A 443 -16.46 -31.02 -3.36
CA VAL A 443 -15.07 -30.67 -3.66
C VAL A 443 -14.95 -29.93 -5.00
N ALA A 444 -15.67 -30.38 -6.03
CA ALA A 444 -15.66 -29.71 -7.33
C ALA A 444 -16.15 -28.28 -7.23
N LEU A 445 -17.25 -28.03 -6.49
CA LEU A 445 -17.76 -26.68 -6.24
C LEU A 445 -16.76 -25.82 -5.46
N PHE A 446 -16.11 -26.39 -4.45
CA PHE A 446 -15.10 -25.66 -3.69
C PHE A 446 -13.90 -25.27 -4.57
N LEU A 447 -13.33 -26.23 -5.30
CA LEU A 447 -12.18 -25.99 -6.17
C LEU A 447 -12.53 -25.06 -7.32
N SER A 448 -13.71 -25.22 -7.94
CA SER A 448 -14.12 -24.35 -9.02
C SER A 448 -14.34 -22.93 -8.53
N GLN A 449 -14.97 -22.71 -7.38
CA GLN A 449 -15.15 -21.37 -6.82
C GLN A 449 -13.82 -20.76 -6.37
N ALA A 450 -12.94 -21.55 -5.75
CA ALA A 450 -11.63 -21.09 -5.31
C ALA A 450 -10.72 -20.69 -6.47
N LEU A 451 -10.86 -21.34 -7.63
CA LEU A 451 -9.95 -21.21 -8.78
C LEU A 451 -10.54 -20.46 -9.98
N ALA A 452 -11.86 -20.23 -10.00
CA ALA A 452 -12.55 -19.49 -11.08
C ALA A 452 -12.66 -17.99 -10.81
N MET A 453 -12.37 -17.53 -9.60
CA MET A 453 -12.30 -16.11 -9.25
C MET A 453 -10.88 -15.58 -9.51
N PRO A 454 -10.69 -14.29 -9.84
CA PRO A 454 -9.39 -13.66 -9.60
C PRO A 454 -8.99 -13.94 -8.15
N TRP A 455 -7.75 -14.40 -7.96
CA TRP A 455 -7.26 -14.95 -6.69
C TRP A 455 -7.35 -13.88 -5.59
N ARG A 456 -8.31 -14.04 -4.67
CA ARG A 456 -8.58 -13.13 -3.55
C ARG A 456 -7.67 -13.38 -2.36
#